data_AF-A0AAE3LLZ3-F1
#
_entry.id   AF-A0AAE3LLZ3-F1
#
_cell.length_a   1.000
_cell.length_b   1.000
_cell.length_c   1.000
_cell.angle_alpha   90.00
_cell.angle_beta   90.00
_cell.angle_gamma   90.00
#
_symmetry.space_group_name_H-M   'P 1'
#
loop_
_entity.id
_entity.type
_entity.pdbx_description
1 polymer ?
#
loop_
_entity_poly.entity_id
_entity_poly.type
_entity_poly.pdbx_seq_one_letter_code
_entity_poly.pdbx_strand_id
1 'polypeptide(L)'
;MEKLQHIIRDVDSGNRIDKILSTINKEWSRTQVQDWIKDGLVLVNGNKIKANYKCNLNDVIEVTIPDAVELDVVPEAMDLDIYYEDKDVIVVNKPRGMVVHPAPGHTSGTLVNGLLAHCNDLSGINGVMRPGIVHRIDKDTSGLLMVAKNDVAHESLVDQLVKKSVTRKYQAVVHGVIPHDYGTVDAPIGRDKQDRQRMAVVDNGKHAVTHFRIIERFNNYTHIECELETGRTHQIRVHMKYIGYPLAGDPKYGPKRTLPFNGQVLHAGVLGFNHPRTGEYLEFSAPLPEDFSTLLQQLKNDR
;
A
#
# COMPACT_ATOMS: atom_id res chain seq x y z
N MET A 1 7.18 24.62 15.90
CA MET A 1 8.57 24.34 15.48
C MET A 1 9.43 24.07 16.71
N GLU A 2 9.90 22.84 16.84
CA GLU A 2 10.83 22.43 17.90
C GLU A 2 12.28 22.64 17.44
N LYS A 3 13.19 22.93 18.37
CA LYS A 3 14.63 23.03 18.08
C LYS A 3 15.40 21.97 18.85
N LEU A 4 16.15 21.16 18.12
CA LEU A 4 17.06 20.17 18.69
C LEU A 4 18.50 20.60 18.44
N GLN A 5 19.32 20.57 19.48
CA GLN A 5 20.76 20.84 19.40
C GLN A 5 21.55 19.59 19.76
N HIS A 6 22.56 19.27 18.97
CA HIS A 6 23.41 18.10 19.17
C HIS A 6 24.88 18.44 18.93
N ILE A 7 25.77 17.99 19.82
CA ILE A 7 27.22 18.18 19.69
C ILE A 7 27.87 16.87 19.25
N ILE A 8 28.61 16.91 18.14
CA ILE A 8 29.28 15.74 17.58
C ILE A 8 30.40 15.23 18.48
N ARG A 9 30.33 13.95 18.78
CA ARG A 9 31.34 13.21 19.56
C ARG A 9 32.30 12.47 18.64
N ASP A 10 33.42 12.00 19.21
CA ASP A 10 34.50 11.35 18.46
C ASP A 10 34.02 10.14 17.64
N VAL A 11 33.09 9.36 18.19
CA VAL A 11 32.46 8.20 17.55
C VAL A 11 31.66 8.53 16.28
N ASP A 12 31.18 9.77 16.15
CA ASP A 12 30.37 10.22 15.04
C ASP A 12 31.18 11.06 14.03
N SER A 13 32.41 11.44 14.40
CA SER A 13 33.32 12.22 13.56
C SER A 13 33.63 11.53 12.23
N GLY A 14 33.64 12.30 11.13
CA GLY A 14 33.87 11.81 9.77
C GLY A 14 32.66 11.16 9.10
N ASN A 15 31.57 10.88 9.83
CA ASN A 15 30.31 10.41 9.24
C ASN A 15 29.54 11.57 8.59
N ARG A 16 28.67 11.23 7.63
CA ARG A 16 27.79 12.22 6.99
C ARG A 16 26.68 12.65 7.93
N ILE A 17 26.36 13.93 7.93
CA ILE A 17 25.34 14.53 8.79
C ILE A 17 23.95 13.87 8.64
N ASP A 18 23.56 13.51 7.42
CA ASP A 18 22.26 12.86 7.16
C ASP A 18 22.15 11.50 7.86
N LYS A 19 23.24 10.72 7.83
CA LYS A 19 23.34 9.45 8.54
C LYS A 19 23.34 9.63 10.06
N ILE A 20 24.09 10.60 10.57
CA ILE A 20 24.19 10.87 12.02
C ILE A 20 22.82 11.27 12.58
N LEU A 21 22.12 12.22 11.96
CA LEU A 21 20.81 12.69 12.41
C LEU A 21 19.76 11.57 12.43
N SER A 22 19.72 10.71 11.40
CA SER A 22 18.83 9.52 11.41
C SER A 22 19.21 8.46 12.46
N THR A 23 20.43 8.51 13.00
CA THR A 23 20.87 7.62 14.09
C THR A 23 20.55 8.21 15.46
N ILE A 24 20.67 9.53 15.61
CA ILE A 24 20.31 10.26 16.83
C ILE A 24 18.81 10.14 17.11
N ASN A 25 17.98 10.36 16.09
CA ASN A 25 16.55 10.16 16.17
C ASN A 25 16.09 9.13 15.14
N LYS A 26 15.70 7.95 15.63
CA LYS A 26 15.24 6.82 14.81
C LYS A 26 13.86 7.03 14.19
N GLU A 27 13.19 8.15 14.46
CA GLU A 27 11.94 8.54 13.81
C GLU A 27 12.20 9.34 12.54
N TRP A 28 13.39 9.92 12.38
CA TRP A 28 13.73 10.70 11.20
C TRP A 28 14.28 9.81 10.09
N SER A 29 13.62 9.83 8.95
CA SER A 29 14.14 9.17 7.76
C SER A 29 15.31 9.95 7.18
N ARG A 30 16.18 9.25 6.45
CA ARG A 30 17.33 9.90 5.82
C ARG A 30 16.89 10.91 4.77
N THR A 31 15.82 10.63 4.03
CA THR A 31 15.27 11.54 3.02
C THR A 31 14.70 12.79 3.67
N GLN A 32 13.94 12.64 4.76
CA GLN A 32 13.40 13.76 5.53
C GLN A 32 14.51 14.70 6.03
N VAL A 33 15.59 14.13 6.59
CA VAL A 33 16.75 14.91 7.03
C VAL A 33 17.42 15.64 5.85
N GLN A 34 17.54 14.99 4.69
CA GLN A 34 18.11 15.62 3.49
C GLN A 34 17.27 16.81 3.01
N ASP A 35 15.94 16.70 3.08
CA ASP A 35 15.04 17.80 2.75
C ASP A 35 15.17 18.95 3.75
N TRP A 36 15.24 18.67 5.05
CA TRP A 36 15.50 19.70 6.07
C TRP A 36 16.84 20.42 5.87
N ILE A 37 17.88 19.69 5.48
CA ILE A 37 19.18 20.28 5.12
C ILE A 37 19.03 21.23 3.92
N LYS A 38 18.33 20.78 2.87
CA LYS A 38 18.11 21.56 1.65
C LYS A 38 17.32 22.84 1.93
N ASP A 39 16.33 22.77 2.81
CA ASP A 39 15.51 23.91 3.22
C ASP A 39 16.23 24.83 4.22
N GLY A 40 17.42 24.45 4.67
CA GLY A 40 18.24 25.23 5.60
C GLY A 40 17.72 25.19 7.04
N LEU A 41 16.96 24.14 7.38
CA LEU A 41 16.47 23.84 8.71
C LEU A 41 17.51 23.12 9.58
N VAL A 42 18.58 22.61 8.96
CA VAL A 42 19.74 22.03 9.64
C VAL A 42 20.96 22.94 9.44
N LEU A 43 21.54 23.40 10.55
CA LEU A 43 22.75 24.22 10.57
C LEU A 43 23.87 23.49 11.31
N VAL A 44 25.11 23.74 10.89
CA VAL A 44 26.32 23.30 11.60
C VAL A 44 27.15 24.52 11.95
N ASN A 45 27.40 24.73 13.24
CA ASN A 45 28.09 25.91 13.77
C ASN A 45 27.47 27.22 13.22
N GLY A 46 26.14 27.26 13.13
CA GLY A 46 25.37 28.39 12.58
C GLY A 46 25.34 28.52 11.05
N ASN A 47 25.98 27.62 10.30
CA ASN A 47 26.06 27.70 8.83
C ASN A 47 25.19 26.65 8.12
N LYS A 48 24.61 27.04 6.97
CA LYS A 48 23.94 26.10 6.06
C LYS A 48 24.96 25.16 5.42
N ILE A 49 24.61 23.89 5.32
CA ILE A 49 25.48 22.83 4.79
C ILE A 49 24.80 22.06 3.65
N LYS A 50 25.54 21.17 2.99
CA LYS A 50 24.99 20.22 2.02
C LYS A 50 24.77 18.85 2.68
N ALA A 51 23.83 18.06 2.17
CA ALA A 51 23.51 16.73 2.70
C ALA A 51 24.69 15.73 2.76
N ASN A 52 25.77 15.99 2.01
CA ASN A 52 27.00 15.20 2.02
C ASN A 52 28.07 15.72 3.00
N TYR A 53 27.77 16.73 3.81
CA TYR A 53 28.68 17.27 4.82
C TYR A 53 29.12 16.17 5.80
N LYS A 54 30.42 16.07 6.03
CA LYS A 54 31.00 15.18 7.04
C LYS A 54 31.25 15.98 8.31
N CYS A 55 30.67 15.50 9.41
CA CYS A 55 30.76 16.16 10.70
C CYS A 55 32.15 16.00 11.32
N ASN A 56 32.62 17.03 12.01
CA ASN A 56 33.85 17.05 12.77
C ASN A 56 33.55 16.99 14.28
N LEU A 57 34.52 16.53 15.06
CA LEU A 57 34.45 16.58 16.52
C LEU A 57 34.10 18.00 17.00
N ASN A 58 33.15 18.10 17.93
CA ASN A 58 32.62 19.33 18.50
C ASN A 58 31.78 20.22 17.56
N ASP A 59 31.46 19.75 16.34
CA ASP A 59 30.45 20.44 15.53
C ASP A 59 29.13 20.52 16.31
N VAL A 60 28.57 21.72 16.36
CA VAL A 60 27.26 21.99 16.95
C VAL A 60 26.23 21.96 15.85
N ILE A 61 25.39 20.93 15.85
CA ILE A 61 24.27 20.77 14.93
C ILE A 61 23.02 21.36 15.56
N GLU A 62 22.36 22.25 14.83
CA GLU A 62 21.06 22.79 15.16
C GLU A 62 20.04 22.32 14.13
N VAL A 63 19.00 21.62 14.57
CA VAL A 63 17.88 21.15 13.74
C VAL A 63 16.63 21.90 14.16
N THR A 64 16.06 22.68 13.24
CA THR A 64 14.73 23.28 13.40
C THR A 64 13.72 22.34 12.77
N ILE A 65 12.94 21.65 13.61
CA ILE A 65 11.95 20.68 13.15
C ILE A 65 10.69 21.46 12.74
N PRO A 66 10.31 21.44 11.45
CA PRO A 66 9.10 22.12 11.00
C PRO A 66 7.87 21.40 11.56
N ASP A 67 6.82 22.17 11.87
CA ASP A 67 5.53 21.57 12.20
C ASP A 67 4.98 20.90 10.94
N ALA A 68 4.46 19.68 11.09
CA ALA A 68 3.84 18.99 9.97
C ALA A 68 2.56 19.73 9.55
N VAL A 69 2.38 19.92 8.25
CA VAL A 69 1.20 20.58 7.69
C VAL A 69 0.06 19.56 7.63
N GLU A 70 -1.15 19.96 8.00
CA GLU A 70 -2.33 19.09 7.87
C GLU A 70 -2.69 18.86 6.40
N LEU A 71 -3.15 17.65 6.07
CA LEU A 71 -3.71 17.34 4.77
C LEU A 71 -5.08 18.03 4.63
N ASP A 72 -5.40 18.61 3.47
CA ASP A 72 -6.73 19.17 3.15
C ASP A 72 -7.77 18.05 2.90
N VAL A 73 -7.93 17.18 3.90
CA VAL A 73 -8.86 16.05 3.94
C VAL A 73 -9.40 15.97 5.37
N VAL A 74 -10.71 16.07 5.51
CA VAL A 74 -11.37 16.08 6.82
C VAL A 74 -11.37 14.67 7.43
N PRO A 75 -10.88 14.49 8.67
CA PRO A 75 -11.01 13.23 9.41
C PRO A 75 -12.48 12.84 9.59
N GLU A 76 -12.80 11.55 9.44
CA GLU A 76 -14.15 11.02 9.68
C GLU A 76 -14.07 9.78 10.57
N ALA A 77 -14.74 9.80 11.72
CA ALA A 77 -14.77 8.63 12.60
C ALA A 77 -15.46 7.45 11.91
N MET A 78 -14.76 6.32 11.83
CA MET A 78 -15.23 5.08 11.22
C MET A 78 -14.80 3.89 12.07
N ASP A 79 -15.62 2.85 12.08
CA ASP A 79 -15.27 1.56 12.68
C ASP A 79 -14.38 0.80 11.68
N LEU A 80 -13.06 0.93 11.85
CA LEU A 80 -12.08 0.26 11.01
C LEU A 80 -11.76 -1.12 11.57
N ASP A 81 -11.83 -2.16 10.73
CA ASP A 81 -11.42 -3.51 11.08
C ASP A 81 -9.88 -3.61 11.07
N ILE A 82 -9.26 -3.44 12.25
CA ILE A 82 -7.80 -3.38 12.44
C ILE A 82 -7.28 -4.73 12.93
N TYR A 83 -6.37 -5.31 12.17
CA TYR A 83 -5.72 -6.60 12.49
C TYR A 83 -4.46 -6.42 13.32
N TYR A 84 -3.79 -5.30 13.11
CA TYR A 84 -2.54 -4.96 13.79
C TYR A 84 -2.34 -3.47 13.77
N GLU A 85 -1.89 -2.92 14.88
CA GLU A 85 -1.47 -1.53 14.96
C GLU A 85 -0.34 -1.41 15.98
N ASP A 86 0.71 -0.69 15.59
CA ASP A 86 1.72 -0.19 16.50
C ASP A 86 2.09 1.26 16.13
N LYS A 87 3.28 1.73 16.52
CA LYS A 87 3.74 3.09 16.23
C LYS A 87 4.22 3.29 14.78
N ASP A 88 4.51 2.21 14.06
CA ASP A 88 5.14 2.24 12.74
C ASP A 88 4.13 1.87 11.65
N VAL A 89 3.28 0.88 11.90
CA VAL A 89 2.35 0.34 10.90
C VAL A 89 0.97 0.07 11.47
N ILE A 90 -0.02 0.14 10.58
CA ILE A 90 -1.38 -0.33 10.81
C ILE A 90 -1.81 -1.23 9.66
N VAL A 91 -2.41 -2.38 9.98
CA VAL A 91 -2.98 -3.33 9.04
C VAL A 91 -4.49 -3.33 9.19
N VAL A 92 -5.18 -2.96 8.12
CA VAL A 92 -6.63 -2.79 8.10
C VAL A 92 -7.27 -3.70 7.06
N ASN A 93 -8.41 -4.29 7.41
CA ASN A 93 -9.25 -5.03 6.47
C ASN A 93 -10.32 -4.10 5.90
N LYS A 94 -10.10 -3.62 4.67
CA LYS A 94 -11.01 -2.68 4.03
C LYS A 94 -12.27 -3.42 3.55
N PRO A 95 -13.49 -2.95 3.88
CA PRO A 95 -14.71 -3.53 3.33
C PRO A 95 -14.87 -3.24 1.84
N ARG A 96 -15.75 -3.99 1.17
CA ARG A 96 -16.20 -3.67 -0.20
C ARG A 96 -16.92 -2.32 -0.20
N GLY A 97 -16.79 -1.56 -1.30
CA GLY A 97 -17.51 -0.30 -1.51
C GLY A 97 -16.78 0.93 -0.95
N MET A 98 -15.83 0.74 -0.04
CA MET A 98 -14.98 1.81 0.49
C MET A 98 -13.83 2.13 -0.47
N VAL A 99 -13.66 3.42 -0.78
CA VAL A 99 -12.51 3.93 -1.56
C VAL A 99 -11.32 4.12 -0.62
N VAL A 100 -10.10 3.85 -1.09
CA VAL A 100 -8.88 4.02 -0.28
C VAL A 100 -8.51 5.49 -0.09
N HIS A 101 -8.41 6.26 -1.19
CA HIS A 101 -8.02 7.67 -1.19
C HIS A 101 -9.15 8.57 -1.71
N PRO A 102 -9.25 9.81 -1.21
CA PRO A 102 -10.07 10.83 -1.84
C PRO A 102 -9.77 10.96 -3.34
N ALA A 103 -10.82 10.99 -4.15
CA ALA A 103 -10.74 11.05 -5.60
C ALA A 103 -11.95 11.84 -6.15
N PRO A 104 -11.93 12.31 -7.41
CA PRO A 104 -13.09 12.94 -8.01
C PRO A 104 -14.35 12.05 -7.89
N GLY A 105 -15.41 12.58 -7.28
CA GLY A 105 -16.66 11.86 -6.98
C GLY A 105 -16.68 11.11 -5.63
N HIS A 106 -15.55 11.04 -4.92
CA HIS A 106 -15.40 10.41 -3.61
C HIS A 106 -14.40 11.21 -2.76
N THR A 107 -14.81 12.39 -2.29
CA THR A 107 -13.95 13.30 -1.50
C THR A 107 -13.94 13.00 0.00
N SER A 108 -14.92 12.22 0.48
CA SER A 108 -15.16 11.84 1.87
C SER A 108 -15.51 10.35 1.96
N GLY A 109 -15.62 9.80 3.16
CA GLY A 109 -15.99 8.39 3.37
C GLY A 109 -14.94 7.39 2.87
N THR A 110 -13.68 7.81 2.77
CA THR A 110 -12.57 6.96 2.31
C THR A 110 -11.78 6.40 3.49
N LEU A 111 -10.99 5.36 3.23
CA LEU A 111 -10.11 4.76 4.24
C LEU A 111 -9.15 5.80 4.83
N VAL A 112 -8.64 6.74 4.02
CA VAL A 112 -7.80 7.84 4.51
C VAL A 112 -8.57 8.74 5.50
N ASN A 113 -9.84 9.05 5.26
CA ASN A 113 -10.64 9.83 6.21
C ASN A 113 -10.78 9.09 7.55
N GLY A 114 -11.04 7.78 7.50
CA GLY A 114 -11.11 6.92 8.69
C GLY A 114 -9.80 6.87 9.46
N LEU A 115 -8.69 6.64 8.76
CA LEU A 115 -7.36 6.54 9.37
C LEU A 115 -6.89 7.87 9.97
N LEU A 116 -7.25 9.01 9.36
CA LEU A 116 -6.98 10.34 9.91
C LEU A 116 -7.74 10.58 11.23
N ALA A 117 -8.94 10.02 11.38
CA ALA A 117 -9.70 10.13 12.63
C ALA A 117 -9.25 9.13 13.69
N HIS A 118 -8.72 7.98 13.28
CA HIS A 118 -8.27 6.91 14.16
C HIS A 118 -6.87 7.16 14.73
N CYS A 119 -5.91 7.50 13.86
CA CYS A 119 -4.50 7.65 14.26
C CYS A 119 -4.20 9.09 14.73
N ASN A 120 -4.03 9.27 16.03
CA ASN A 120 -3.62 10.55 16.64
C ASN A 120 -2.09 10.75 16.66
N ASP A 121 -1.33 9.74 16.25
CA ASP A 121 0.13 9.62 16.37
C ASP A 121 0.83 9.52 15.01
N LEU A 122 0.15 9.90 13.91
CA LEU A 122 0.77 9.95 12.59
C LEU A 122 1.91 10.97 12.59
N SER A 123 3.17 10.57 12.64
CA SER A 123 4.25 11.54 12.43
C SER A 123 4.30 11.87 10.94
N GLY A 124 4.21 13.16 10.60
CA GLY A 124 3.99 13.62 9.22
C GLY A 124 4.89 12.93 8.18
N ILE A 125 4.27 12.51 7.06
CA ILE A 125 4.96 11.89 5.94
C ILE A 125 5.35 12.97 4.94
N ASN A 126 6.66 13.14 4.71
CA ASN A 126 7.22 14.30 4.00
C ASN A 126 6.69 15.63 4.58
N GLY A 127 6.56 15.72 5.90
CA GLY A 127 6.06 16.92 6.58
C GLY A 127 4.54 17.14 6.48
N VAL A 128 3.77 16.15 6.03
CA VAL A 128 2.29 16.22 6.01
C VAL A 128 1.69 15.16 6.93
N MET A 129 0.85 15.56 7.88
CA MET A 129 0.14 14.63 8.79
C MET A 129 -0.87 13.79 7.99
N ARG A 130 -0.47 12.59 7.56
CA ARG A 130 -1.33 11.69 6.79
C ARG A 130 -0.93 10.23 6.93
N PRO A 131 -1.88 9.30 6.77
CA PRO A 131 -1.56 7.88 6.66
C PRO A 131 -0.76 7.59 5.39
N GLY A 132 0.32 6.82 5.54
CA GLY A 132 1.21 6.42 4.45
C GLY A 132 0.67 5.21 3.69
N ILE A 133 -0.32 5.44 2.83
CA ILE A 133 -0.85 4.40 1.95
C ILE A 133 0.20 4.04 0.88
N VAL A 134 0.88 2.91 1.08
CA VAL A 134 1.96 2.43 0.19
C VAL A 134 1.45 1.51 -0.91
N HIS A 135 0.27 0.92 -0.73
CA HIS A 135 -0.44 0.14 -1.75
C HIS A 135 -1.96 0.29 -1.61
N ARG A 136 -2.70 -0.12 -2.62
CA ARG A 136 -4.17 0.04 -2.66
C ARG A 136 -4.85 -1.14 -3.32
N ILE A 137 -6.08 -1.36 -2.89
CA ILE A 137 -7.06 -2.23 -3.56
C ILE A 137 -8.22 -1.37 -4.10
N ASP A 138 -8.95 -1.92 -5.06
CA ASP A 138 -10.07 -1.22 -5.69
C ASP A 138 -11.22 -0.99 -4.70
N LYS A 139 -12.11 -0.04 -5.03
CA LYS A 139 -13.30 0.29 -4.23
C LYS A 139 -14.07 -0.98 -3.83
N ASP A 140 -14.37 -1.81 -4.83
CA ASP A 140 -15.21 -2.99 -4.62
C ASP A 140 -14.40 -4.28 -4.34
N THR A 141 -13.10 -4.14 -4.06
CA THR A 141 -12.26 -5.22 -3.55
C THR A 141 -12.12 -5.06 -2.04
N SER A 142 -12.42 -6.12 -1.29
CA SER A 142 -12.23 -6.15 0.16
C SER A 142 -10.86 -6.74 0.52
N GLY A 143 -10.45 -6.60 1.78
CA GLY A 143 -9.28 -7.30 2.32
C GLY A 143 -8.20 -6.38 2.86
N LEU A 144 -7.06 -7.00 3.17
CA LEU A 144 -5.97 -6.41 3.94
C LEU A 144 -5.18 -5.35 3.17
N LEU A 145 -4.88 -4.26 3.88
CA LEU A 145 -3.98 -3.19 3.48
C LEU A 145 -2.99 -2.92 4.61
N MET A 146 -1.73 -2.63 4.28
CA MET A 146 -0.74 -2.12 5.25
C MET A 146 -0.55 -0.63 4.99
N VAL A 147 -0.47 0.13 6.07
CA VAL A 147 -0.34 1.58 6.04
C VAL A 147 0.80 1.98 6.98
N ALA A 148 1.67 2.87 6.52
CA ALA A 148 2.72 3.45 7.33
C ALA A 148 2.17 4.59 8.19
N LYS A 149 2.59 4.65 9.46
CA LYS A 149 2.24 5.75 10.38
C LYS A 149 3.32 6.82 10.48
N ASN A 150 4.51 6.57 9.93
CA ASN A 150 5.65 7.48 9.92
C ASN A 150 6.52 7.35 8.67
N ASP A 151 7.45 8.30 8.47
CA ASP A 151 8.35 8.35 7.30
C ASP A 151 9.26 7.11 7.19
N VAL A 152 9.78 6.61 8.32
CA VAL A 152 10.65 5.41 8.34
C VAL A 152 9.88 4.17 7.87
N ALA A 153 8.66 3.99 8.38
CA ALA A 153 7.77 2.93 7.95
C ALA A 153 7.40 3.07 6.47
N HIS A 154 7.09 4.28 6.03
CA HIS A 154 6.70 4.55 4.65
C HIS A 154 7.83 4.20 3.67
N GLU A 155 9.06 4.68 3.92
CA GLU A 155 10.23 4.36 3.08
C GLU A 155 10.49 2.85 3.02
N SER A 156 10.49 2.17 4.17
CA SER A 156 10.74 0.72 4.24
C SER A 156 9.69 -0.09 3.50
N LEU A 157 8.40 0.19 3.71
CA LEU A 157 7.32 -0.54 3.05
C LEU A 157 7.29 -0.28 1.53
N VAL A 158 7.60 0.93 1.08
CA VAL A 158 7.76 1.24 -0.36
C VAL A 158 8.93 0.43 -0.95
N ASP A 159 10.08 0.39 -0.28
CA ASP A 159 11.24 -0.38 -0.72
C ASP A 159 10.92 -1.89 -0.83
N GLN A 160 10.21 -2.45 0.15
CA GLN A 160 9.75 -3.84 0.11
C GLN A 160 8.82 -4.13 -1.07
N LEU A 161 7.91 -3.20 -1.41
CA LEU A 161 7.05 -3.32 -2.60
C LEU A 161 7.86 -3.25 -3.90
N VAL A 162 8.88 -2.39 -3.98
CA VAL A 162 9.78 -2.27 -5.13
C VAL A 162 10.61 -3.54 -5.31
N LYS A 163 11.12 -4.10 -4.20
CA LYS A 163 11.86 -5.37 -4.15
C LYS A 163 10.96 -6.60 -4.33
N LYS A 164 9.64 -6.42 -4.40
CA LYS A 164 8.63 -7.48 -4.52
C LYS A 164 8.70 -8.51 -3.38
N SER A 165 9.13 -8.09 -2.18
CA SER A 165 9.26 -8.98 -1.02
C SER A 165 7.98 -9.08 -0.17
N VAL A 166 6.93 -8.33 -0.53
CA VAL A 166 5.64 -8.30 0.18
C VAL A 166 4.74 -9.40 -0.35
N THR A 167 4.34 -10.33 0.52
CA THR A 167 3.36 -11.37 0.24
C THR A 167 1.98 -10.74 0.11
N ARG A 168 1.32 -10.91 -1.04
CA ARG A 168 -0.07 -10.45 -1.25
C ARG A 168 -0.84 -11.52 -1.99
N LYS A 169 -1.73 -12.21 -1.29
CA LYS A 169 -2.59 -13.24 -1.88
C LYS A 169 -4.05 -12.84 -1.83
N TYR A 170 -4.71 -13.09 -2.93
CA TYR A 170 -6.10 -12.74 -3.17
C TYR A 170 -6.88 -14.01 -3.50
N GLN A 171 -8.15 -14.04 -3.13
CA GLN A 171 -9.09 -15.04 -3.65
C GLN A 171 -10.06 -14.36 -4.61
N ALA A 172 -10.37 -15.03 -5.70
CA ALA A 172 -11.26 -14.51 -6.74
C ALA A 172 -12.12 -15.62 -7.36
N VAL A 173 -13.31 -15.25 -7.84
CA VAL A 173 -14.10 -16.12 -8.72
C VAL A 173 -14.04 -15.55 -10.14
N VAL A 174 -13.69 -16.39 -11.11
CA VAL A 174 -13.62 -16.03 -12.53
C VAL A 174 -14.64 -16.80 -13.35
N HIS A 175 -15.10 -16.19 -14.44
CA HIS A 175 -15.93 -16.86 -15.46
C HIS A 175 -15.12 -17.93 -16.17
N GLY A 176 -15.77 -19.05 -16.49
CA GLY A 176 -15.19 -20.19 -17.20
C GLY A 176 -14.52 -21.21 -16.29
N VAL A 177 -14.24 -22.38 -16.87
CA VAL A 177 -13.51 -23.47 -16.21
C VAL A 177 -12.07 -23.45 -16.70
N ILE A 178 -11.14 -23.08 -15.82
CA ILE A 178 -9.71 -23.07 -16.15
C ILE A 178 -9.20 -24.52 -16.13
N PRO A 179 -8.64 -25.04 -17.24
CA PRO A 179 -8.31 -26.46 -17.34
C PRO A 179 -7.05 -26.86 -16.57
N HIS A 180 -6.09 -25.95 -16.38
CA HIS A 180 -4.84 -26.20 -15.65
C HIS A 180 -4.91 -25.73 -14.19
N ASP A 181 -4.12 -26.31 -13.29
CA ASP A 181 -4.16 -25.99 -11.85
C ASP A 181 -3.36 -24.74 -11.46
N TYR A 182 -2.38 -24.34 -12.27
CA TYR A 182 -1.50 -23.21 -12.01
C TYR A 182 -1.30 -22.39 -13.28
N GLY A 183 -1.08 -21.10 -13.13
CA GLY A 183 -0.75 -20.22 -14.24
C GLY A 183 -0.05 -18.95 -13.80
N THR A 184 0.59 -18.28 -14.75
CA THR A 184 1.20 -16.96 -14.56
C THR A 184 0.83 -16.07 -15.73
N VAL A 185 0.36 -14.87 -15.43
CA VAL A 185 0.15 -13.80 -16.42
C VAL A 185 1.23 -12.77 -16.23
N ASP A 186 2.25 -12.80 -17.09
CA ASP A 186 3.26 -11.76 -17.22
C ASP A 186 2.94 -10.93 -18.46
N ALA A 187 2.24 -9.83 -18.25
CA ALA A 187 1.74 -8.99 -19.32
C ALA A 187 1.68 -7.52 -18.88
N PRO A 188 2.33 -6.59 -19.60
CA PRO A 188 2.40 -5.19 -19.18
C PRO A 188 1.04 -4.51 -19.22
N ILE A 189 0.75 -3.70 -18.19
CA ILE A 189 -0.54 -3.00 -18.04
C ILE A 189 -0.36 -1.49 -18.21
N GLY A 190 -1.23 -0.89 -19.01
CA GLY A 190 -1.32 0.56 -19.22
C GLY A 190 -2.77 1.03 -19.30
N ARG A 191 -2.94 2.34 -19.52
CA ARG A 191 -4.27 2.93 -19.78
C ARG A 191 -4.81 2.40 -21.11
N ASP A 192 -6.09 2.09 -21.13
CA ASP A 192 -6.79 1.74 -22.38
C ASP A 192 -6.86 2.99 -23.28
N LYS A 193 -6.58 2.80 -24.58
CA LYS A 193 -6.52 3.88 -25.57
C LYS A 193 -7.90 4.45 -25.91
N GLN A 194 -8.95 3.64 -25.80
CA GLN A 194 -10.33 3.98 -26.17
C GLN A 194 -11.15 4.45 -24.96
N ASP A 195 -10.88 3.87 -23.78
CA ASP A 195 -11.54 4.25 -22.52
C ASP A 195 -10.50 4.60 -21.45
N ARG A 196 -10.28 5.90 -21.23
CA ARG A 196 -9.29 6.39 -20.25
C ARG A 196 -9.56 5.94 -18.81
N GLN A 197 -10.80 5.56 -18.48
CA GLN A 197 -11.10 5.03 -17.16
C GLN A 197 -10.64 3.57 -17.03
N ARG A 198 -10.48 2.83 -18.12
CA ARG A 198 -10.04 1.43 -18.15
C ARG A 198 -8.52 1.29 -18.23
N MET A 199 -8.09 0.11 -17.79
CA MET A 199 -6.73 -0.40 -17.93
C MET A 199 -6.77 -1.59 -18.90
N ALA A 200 -5.70 -1.81 -19.64
CA ALA A 200 -5.57 -2.89 -20.59
C ALA A 200 -4.14 -3.42 -20.62
N VAL A 201 -3.98 -4.66 -21.10
CA VAL A 201 -2.67 -5.15 -21.51
C VAL A 201 -2.24 -4.41 -22.77
N VAL A 202 -1.11 -3.73 -22.72
CA VAL A 202 -0.58 -2.93 -23.83
C VAL A 202 0.95 -3.01 -23.83
N ASP A 203 1.56 -3.12 -25.02
CA ASP A 203 2.99 -3.37 -25.17
C ASP A 203 3.88 -2.36 -24.43
N ASN A 204 3.53 -1.06 -24.49
CA ASN A 204 4.23 0.02 -23.79
C ASN A 204 3.71 0.25 -22.35
N GLY A 205 3.09 -0.76 -21.75
CA GLY A 205 2.57 -0.73 -20.39
C GLY A 205 3.67 -0.88 -19.34
N LYS A 206 3.28 -0.75 -18.07
CA LYS A 206 4.18 -1.06 -16.95
C LYS A 206 4.17 -2.57 -16.71
N HIS A 207 5.36 -3.14 -16.53
CA HIS A 207 5.54 -4.55 -16.15
C HIS A 207 4.60 -4.95 -15.01
N ALA A 208 3.88 -6.05 -15.21
CA ALA A 208 2.89 -6.58 -14.30
C ALA A 208 2.85 -8.11 -14.35
N VAL A 209 2.92 -8.75 -13.17
CA VAL A 209 2.94 -10.21 -13.03
C VAL A 209 1.94 -10.65 -11.97
N THR A 210 1.07 -11.58 -12.34
CA THR A 210 0.09 -12.24 -11.47
C THR A 210 0.25 -13.75 -11.59
N HIS A 211 0.57 -14.42 -10.49
CA HIS A 211 0.49 -15.88 -10.40
C HIS A 211 -0.91 -16.27 -9.91
N PHE A 212 -1.40 -17.43 -10.32
CA PHE A 212 -2.62 -17.96 -9.77
C PHE A 212 -2.61 -19.48 -9.69
N ARG A 213 -3.38 -20.01 -8.74
CA ARG A 213 -3.69 -21.43 -8.63
C ARG A 213 -5.18 -21.64 -8.46
N ILE A 214 -5.66 -22.78 -8.94
CA ILE A 214 -7.06 -23.16 -8.81
C ILE A 214 -7.31 -23.68 -7.40
N ILE A 215 -8.30 -23.11 -6.73
CA ILE A 215 -8.81 -23.64 -5.46
C ILE A 215 -9.92 -24.65 -5.76
N GLU A 216 -10.86 -24.27 -6.63
CA GLU A 216 -12.04 -25.08 -6.89
C GLU A 216 -12.68 -24.76 -8.25
N ARG A 217 -13.17 -25.77 -8.96
CA ARG A 217 -13.88 -25.62 -10.24
C ARG A 217 -15.38 -25.81 -10.05
N PHE A 218 -16.18 -25.00 -10.74
CA PHE A 218 -17.64 -25.10 -10.82
C PHE A 218 -18.05 -25.26 -12.30
N ASN A 219 -19.35 -25.37 -12.57
CA ASN A 219 -19.85 -25.59 -13.93
C ASN A 219 -19.43 -24.49 -14.91
N ASN A 220 -19.61 -23.23 -14.54
CA ASN A 220 -19.31 -22.07 -15.40
C ASN A 220 -18.30 -21.10 -14.77
N TYR A 221 -17.68 -21.47 -13.65
CA TYR A 221 -16.83 -20.59 -12.86
C TYR A 221 -15.66 -21.35 -12.26
N THR A 222 -14.59 -20.63 -11.94
CA THR A 222 -13.46 -21.17 -11.19
C THR A 222 -13.12 -20.26 -10.02
N HIS A 223 -12.96 -20.83 -8.83
CA HIS A 223 -12.41 -20.15 -7.66
C HIS A 223 -10.88 -20.30 -7.66
N ILE A 224 -10.19 -19.17 -7.57
CA ILE A 224 -8.72 -19.10 -7.70
C ILE A 224 -8.11 -18.31 -6.55
N GLU A 225 -6.89 -18.67 -6.20
CA GLU A 225 -5.98 -17.81 -5.44
C GLU A 225 -5.05 -17.10 -6.43
N CYS A 226 -4.87 -15.79 -6.28
CA CYS A 226 -3.92 -15.00 -7.04
C CYS A 226 -2.82 -14.48 -6.11
N GLU A 227 -1.57 -14.49 -6.56
CA GLU A 227 -0.44 -13.90 -5.86
C GLU A 227 0.21 -12.83 -6.73
N LEU A 228 0.46 -11.66 -6.15
CA LEU A 228 0.95 -10.48 -6.85
C LEU A 228 2.44 -10.22 -6.59
N GLU A 229 3.26 -10.28 -7.64
CA GLU A 229 4.59 -9.66 -7.60
C GLU A 229 4.51 -8.13 -7.72
N THR A 230 3.59 -7.64 -8.56
CA THR A 230 3.40 -6.21 -8.83
C THR A 230 1.99 -5.76 -8.46
N GLY A 231 1.80 -4.45 -8.21
CA GLY A 231 0.51 -3.87 -7.86
C GLY A 231 0.03 -2.79 -8.82
N ARG A 232 -0.23 -3.11 -10.10
CA ARG A 232 -0.80 -2.15 -11.05
C ARG A 232 -2.29 -1.94 -10.83
N THR A 233 -2.81 -0.79 -11.22
CA THR A 233 -4.25 -0.49 -11.13
C THR A 233 -5.06 -1.54 -11.87
N HIS A 234 -6.05 -2.13 -11.20
CA HIS A 234 -6.90 -3.20 -11.73
C HIS A 234 -6.15 -4.48 -12.18
N GLN A 235 -4.93 -4.74 -11.70
CA GLN A 235 -4.04 -5.75 -12.28
C GLN A 235 -4.70 -7.14 -12.45
N ILE A 236 -5.18 -7.74 -11.36
CA ILE A 236 -5.83 -9.07 -11.39
C ILE A 236 -7.01 -9.05 -12.37
N ARG A 237 -7.84 -8.01 -12.32
CA ARG A 237 -9.04 -7.86 -13.15
C ARG A 237 -8.71 -7.84 -14.64
N VAL A 238 -7.68 -7.08 -15.02
CA VAL A 238 -7.21 -6.93 -16.40
C VAL A 238 -6.53 -8.20 -16.88
N HIS A 239 -5.63 -8.78 -16.08
CA HIS A 239 -4.92 -10.02 -16.43
C HIS A 239 -5.86 -11.19 -16.62
N MET A 240 -6.80 -11.40 -15.70
CA MET A 240 -7.77 -12.49 -15.79
C MET A 240 -8.70 -12.31 -17.00
N LYS A 241 -9.14 -11.07 -17.29
CA LYS A 241 -9.85 -10.77 -18.56
C LYS A 241 -8.98 -11.07 -19.78
N TYR A 242 -7.71 -10.69 -19.76
CA TYR A 242 -6.79 -10.84 -20.89
C TYR A 242 -6.61 -12.31 -21.30
N ILE A 243 -6.56 -13.22 -20.33
CA ILE A 243 -6.48 -14.67 -20.59
C ILE A 243 -7.85 -15.34 -20.82
N GLY A 244 -8.93 -14.57 -20.94
CA GLY A 244 -10.27 -15.08 -21.27
C GLY A 244 -11.13 -15.49 -20.07
N TYR A 245 -10.66 -15.32 -18.83
CA TYR A 245 -11.37 -15.70 -17.60
C TYR A 245 -11.64 -14.47 -16.72
N PRO A 246 -12.45 -13.48 -17.15
CA PRO A 246 -12.69 -12.27 -16.37
C PRO A 246 -13.35 -12.58 -15.03
N LEU A 247 -13.15 -11.70 -14.04
CA LEU A 247 -13.72 -11.88 -12.70
C LEU A 247 -15.25 -11.84 -12.75
N ALA A 248 -15.88 -12.75 -12.00
CA ALA A 248 -17.30 -12.70 -11.75
C ALA A 248 -17.65 -11.43 -10.97
N GLY A 249 -18.79 -10.83 -11.32
CA GLY A 249 -19.33 -9.62 -10.70
C GLY A 249 -18.64 -8.32 -11.14
N ASP A 250 -17.51 -8.40 -11.86
CA ASP A 250 -16.76 -7.21 -12.26
C ASP A 250 -17.57 -6.35 -13.26
N PRO A 251 -18.05 -5.15 -12.85
CA PRO A 251 -18.90 -4.32 -13.69
C PRO A 251 -18.15 -3.67 -14.86
N LYS A 252 -16.81 -3.71 -14.82
CA LYS A 252 -15.96 -2.99 -15.76
C LYS A 252 -15.26 -3.91 -16.75
N TYR A 253 -14.81 -5.07 -16.31
CA TYR A 253 -14.04 -6.00 -17.15
C TYR A 253 -14.78 -7.31 -17.42
N GLY A 254 -15.85 -7.60 -16.68
CA GLY A 254 -16.69 -8.78 -16.85
C GLY A 254 -17.71 -8.66 -17.99
N PRO A 255 -18.32 -9.79 -18.36
CA PRO A 255 -19.46 -9.82 -19.29
C PRO A 255 -20.69 -9.13 -18.69
N LYS A 256 -21.61 -8.68 -19.54
CA LYS A 256 -22.88 -8.04 -19.10
C LYS A 256 -23.70 -8.93 -18.17
N ARG A 257 -23.74 -10.25 -18.45
CA ARG A 257 -24.41 -11.24 -17.61
C ARG A 257 -23.38 -11.92 -16.72
N THR A 258 -23.46 -11.67 -15.41
CA THR A 258 -22.54 -12.20 -14.41
C THR A 258 -23.25 -12.42 -13.07
N LEU A 259 -22.58 -13.09 -12.12
CA LEU A 259 -23.04 -13.22 -10.74
C LEU A 259 -23.32 -11.84 -10.11
N PRO A 260 -24.48 -11.63 -9.47
CA PRO A 260 -24.86 -10.37 -8.85
C PRO A 260 -24.13 -10.20 -7.50
N PHE A 261 -22.92 -9.64 -7.54
CA PHE A 261 -22.07 -9.50 -6.35
C PHE A 261 -21.76 -8.03 -5.99
N ASN A 262 -22.37 -7.06 -6.66
CA ASN A 262 -22.14 -5.62 -6.43
C ASN A 262 -20.65 -5.23 -6.51
N GLY A 263 -19.93 -5.81 -7.47
CA GLY A 263 -18.50 -5.61 -7.65
C GLY A 263 -17.79 -6.90 -8.05
N GLN A 264 -16.50 -6.80 -8.37
CA GLN A 264 -15.68 -7.97 -8.64
C GLN A 264 -15.61 -8.89 -7.41
N VAL A 265 -15.80 -10.19 -7.62
CA VAL A 265 -15.59 -11.23 -6.59
C VAL A 265 -14.08 -11.36 -6.39
N LEU A 266 -13.52 -10.49 -5.55
CA LEU A 266 -12.09 -10.37 -5.27
C LEU A 266 -11.86 -9.93 -3.83
N HIS A 267 -11.03 -10.67 -3.11
CA HIS A 267 -10.70 -10.42 -1.70
C HIS A 267 -9.20 -10.56 -1.46
N ALA A 268 -8.56 -9.54 -0.87
CA ALA A 268 -7.15 -9.55 -0.47
C ALA A 268 -6.99 -10.25 0.90
N GLY A 269 -6.95 -11.58 0.87
CA GLY A 269 -7.06 -12.40 2.08
C GLY A 269 -5.76 -12.52 2.88
N VAL A 270 -4.59 -12.47 2.25
CA VAL A 270 -3.29 -12.61 2.94
C VAL A 270 -2.36 -11.47 2.61
N LEU A 271 -1.75 -10.90 3.65
CA LEU A 271 -0.75 -9.85 3.55
C LEU A 271 0.43 -10.17 4.48
N GLY A 272 1.64 -10.18 3.93
CA GLY A 272 2.86 -10.40 4.71
C GLY A 272 3.99 -9.45 4.30
N PHE A 273 4.73 -8.95 5.28
CA PHE A 273 5.83 -8.00 5.08
C PHE A 273 6.78 -8.03 6.29
N ASN A 274 8.00 -7.53 6.09
CA ASN A 274 8.92 -7.35 7.22
C ASN A 274 8.59 -6.03 7.93
N HIS A 275 8.41 -6.09 9.24
CA HIS A 275 8.12 -4.92 10.05
C HIS A 275 9.22 -3.86 9.87
N PRO A 276 8.88 -2.59 9.55
CA PRO A 276 9.86 -1.58 9.15
C PRO A 276 10.98 -1.30 10.14
N ARG A 277 10.71 -1.44 11.43
CA ARG A 277 11.66 -1.14 12.51
C ARG A 277 12.41 -2.35 13.06
N THR A 278 11.69 -3.43 13.39
CA THR A 278 12.26 -4.64 13.99
C THR A 278 12.84 -5.60 12.94
N GLY A 279 12.39 -5.54 11.69
CA GLY A 279 12.76 -6.47 10.63
C GLY A 279 12.10 -7.85 10.76
N GLU A 280 11.24 -8.07 11.76
CA GLU A 280 10.49 -9.31 11.94
C GLU A 280 9.47 -9.50 10.82
N TYR A 281 9.32 -10.72 10.31
CA TYR A 281 8.27 -11.02 9.34
C TYR A 281 6.91 -11.09 10.01
N LEU A 282 5.97 -10.27 9.54
CA LEU A 282 4.58 -10.26 9.97
C LEU A 282 3.70 -10.80 8.83
N GLU A 283 2.73 -11.64 9.16
CA GLU A 283 1.75 -12.16 8.22
C GLU A 283 0.35 -12.18 8.84
N PHE A 284 -0.62 -11.69 8.06
CA PHE A 284 -2.00 -11.58 8.47
C PHE A 284 -2.90 -12.26 7.45
N SER A 285 -3.96 -12.90 7.92
CA SER A 285 -4.97 -13.54 7.09
C SER A 285 -6.37 -13.08 7.50
N ALA A 286 -7.09 -12.44 6.58
CA ALA A 286 -8.50 -12.12 6.74
C ALA A 286 -9.36 -13.28 6.20
N PRO A 287 -10.44 -13.66 6.90
CA PRO A 287 -11.38 -14.63 6.36
C PRO A 287 -12.11 -14.05 5.15
N LEU A 288 -12.61 -14.94 4.28
CA LEU A 288 -13.51 -14.53 3.22
C LEU A 288 -14.73 -13.80 3.80
N PRO A 289 -15.12 -12.65 3.24
CA PRO A 289 -16.37 -12.00 3.60
C PRO A 289 -17.57 -12.96 3.49
N GLU A 290 -18.58 -12.76 4.33
CA GLU A 290 -19.75 -13.65 4.41
C GLU A 290 -20.48 -13.79 3.06
N ASP A 291 -20.60 -12.69 2.32
CA ASP A 291 -21.23 -12.67 0.99
C ASP A 291 -20.44 -13.51 -0.02
N PHE A 292 -19.10 -13.44 0.01
CA PHE A 292 -18.21 -14.27 -0.81
C PHE A 292 -18.40 -15.75 -0.43
N SER A 293 -18.33 -16.08 0.86
CA SER A 293 -18.49 -17.46 1.35
C SER A 293 -19.84 -18.05 0.95
N THR A 294 -20.91 -17.26 1.06
CA THR A 294 -22.27 -17.65 0.64
C THR A 294 -22.33 -17.90 -0.87
N LEU A 295 -21.71 -17.05 -1.68
CA LEU A 295 -21.63 -17.23 -3.13
C LEU A 295 -20.92 -18.54 -3.50
N LEU A 296 -19.81 -18.87 -2.83
CA LEU A 296 -19.10 -20.13 -3.06
C LEU A 296 -19.97 -21.35 -2.72
N GLN A 297 -20.76 -21.29 -1.64
CA GLN A 297 -21.69 -22.35 -1.28
C GLN A 297 -22.80 -22.53 -2.32
N GLN A 298 -23.35 -21.44 -2.86
CA GLN A 298 -24.33 -21.50 -3.95
C GLN A 298 -23.75 -22.18 -5.20
N LEU A 299 -22.55 -21.77 -5.61
CA LEU A 299 -21.86 -22.37 -6.76
C LEU A 299 -21.52 -23.86 -6.56
N LYS A 300 -21.31 -24.30 -5.32
CA LYS A 300 -21.12 -25.73 -4.99
C LYS A 300 -22.40 -26.54 -5.14
N ASN A 301 -23.54 -25.96 -4.77
CA ASN A 301 -24.83 -26.63 -4.82
C ASN A 301 -25.37 -26.71 -6.26
N ASP A 302 -24.98 -25.78 -7.13
CA ASP A 302 -25.34 -25.74 -8.54
C ASP A 302 -24.44 -26.61 -9.44
N ARG A 303 -23.65 -27.53 -8.86
CA ARG A 303 -22.75 -28.47 -9.58
C ARG A 303 -23.51 -29.56 -10.31
#